data_AF-A0A0F9GFX2-F1
#
_entry.id   AF-A0A0F9GFX2-F1
#
_cell.length_a   1.000
_cell.length_b   1.000
_cell.length_c   1.000
_cell.angle_alpha   90.00
_cell.angle_beta   90.00
_cell.angle_gamma   90.00
#
_symmetry.space_group_name_H-M   'P 1'
#
loop_
_entity.id
_entity.type
_entity.pdbx_description
1 polymer ?
#
loop_
_entity_poly.entity_id
_entity_poly.type
_entity_poly.pdbx_seq_one_letter_code
_entity_poly.pdbx_strand_id
1 'polypeptide(L)'
;MAAPPYPKIENLYASLSGGEARAIGVLKSPARTGLIARWLCTEKIDGTNIRVSLEPEGLDARGSAVGDSWEKIRLAGPWVVRFYGRTDKAQTPDFIQEYLEATFALDKLKQLWQGRRSCTRCDGAGREDSGQPAILSQLAEPFPYACDCVEPYPITLYGEAYGAGIHGGGDYRRDGGISFRLFDVLVGEKHWLTWENVVGVA
;
A
#
# COMPACT_ATOMS: atom_id res chain seq x y z
N MET A 1 -2.03 -8.72 11.10
CA MET A 1 -1.32 -7.56 11.63
C MET A 1 -2.01 -6.39 11.02
N ALA A 2 -2.23 -5.33 11.79
CA ALA A 2 -2.52 -4.05 11.17
C ALA A 2 -1.31 -3.60 10.33
N ALA A 3 -1.54 -2.91 9.21
CA ALA A 3 -0.46 -2.37 8.38
C ALA A 3 0.56 -1.61 9.24
N PRO A 4 1.85 -1.98 9.20
CA PRO A 4 2.83 -1.41 10.13
C PRO A 4 2.91 0.10 9.94
N PRO A 5 2.96 0.87 11.05
CA PRO A 5 3.05 2.31 10.97
C PRO A 5 4.31 2.74 10.23
N TYR A 6 4.27 3.96 9.67
CA TYR A 6 5.45 4.53 9.03
C TYR A 6 6.65 4.42 9.98
N PRO A 7 7.79 3.85 9.54
CA PRO A 7 9.01 3.93 10.33
C PRO A 7 9.34 5.40 10.56
N LYS A 8 9.99 5.71 11.68
CA LYS A 8 10.39 7.08 11.99
C LYS A 8 11.30 7.61 10.88
N ILE A 9 10.78 8.52 10.06
CA ILE A 9 11.57 9.25 9.09
C ILE A 9 12.46 10.22 9.86
N GLU A 10 13.78 10.06 9.75
CA GLU A 10 14.71 11.03 10.33
C GLU A 10 14.65 12.35 9.59
N ASN A 11 14.67 13.47 10.33
CA ASN A 11 14.77 14.78 9.72
C ASN A 11 16.06 14.91 8.91
N LEU A 12 15.92 15.33 7.66
CA LEU A 12 17.01 15.50 6.71
C LEU A 12 17.90 16.69 7.05
N TYR A 13 17.31 17.76 7.60
CA TYR A 13 18.03 18.97 7.98
C TYR A 13 18.65 18.89 9.37
N ALA A 14 19.84 19.47 9.51
CA ALA A 14 20.53 19.62 10.78
C ALA A 14 19.69 20.48 11.76
N SER A 15 19.84 20.24 13.06
CA SER A 15 19.28 21.13 14.07
C SER A 15 20.13 22.40 14.18
N LEU A 16 19.47 23.54 14.35
CA LEU A 16 20.12 24.74 14.86
C LEU A 16 20.36 24.49 16.35
N SER A 17 21.64 24.38 16.74
CA SER A 17 22.07 24.27 18.14
C SER A 17 21.41 23.15 18.96
N GLY A 18 21.10 22.00 18.36
CA GLY A 18 20.56 20.85 19.10
C GLY A 18 19.08 20.95 19.52
N GLY A 19 18.39 22.05 19.19
CA GLY A 19 16.97 22.27 19.49
C GLY A 19 16.01 21.78 18.41
N GLU A 20 14.73 22.16 18.53
CA GLU A 20 13.67 21.81 17.57
C GLU A 20 13.78 22.58 16.24
N ALA A 21 14.38 23.77 16.27
CA ALA A 21 14.63 24.62 15.11
C ALA A 21 15.61 23.96 14.13
N ARG A 22 15.31 24.05 12.83
CA ARG A 22 16.06 23.37 11.76
C ARG A 22 16.86 24.35 10.93
N ALA A 23 18.09 23.97 10.60
CA ALA A 23 18.93 24.68 9.65
C ALA A 23 18.46 24.28 8.24
N ILE A 24 17.38 24.90 7.78
CA ILE A 24 16.82 24.65 6.44
C ILE A 24 17.92 24.91 5.40
N GLY A 25 18.18 23.90 4.56
CA GLY A 25 19.27 23.92 3.57
C GLY A 25 20.57 23.23 4.01
N VAL A 26 20.72 22.88 5.29
CA VAL A 26 21.92 22.16 5.80
C VAL A 26 21.55 20.73 6.14
N LEU A 27 22.05 19.76 5.37
CA LEU A 27 21.73 18.34 5.56
C LEU A 27 22.48 17.74 6.77
N LYS A 28 21.78 16.98 7.61
CA LYS A 28 22.31 16.30 8.81
C LYS A 28 23.38 15.25 8.47
N SER A 29 23.38 14.71 7.25
CA SER A 29 24.38 13.75 6.77
C SER A 29 24.59 13.84 5.25
N PRO A 30 25.47 14.74 4.77
CA PRO A 30 25.73 14.93 3.33
C PRO A 30 26.15 13.63 2.62
N ALA A 31 26.92 12.76 3.28
CA ALA A 31 27.38 11.48 2.73
C ALA A 31 26.25 10.42 2.57
N ARG A 32 25.17 10.51 3.35
CA ARG A 32 24.00 9.59 3.27
C ARG A 32 22.96 10.07 2.26
N THR A 33 22.99 11.36 1.91
CA THR A 33 21.99 12.03 1.05
C THR A 33 22.41 12.09 -0.42
N GLY A 34 23.69 11.82 -0.73
CA GLY A 34 24.15 11.53 -2.10
C GLY A 34 23.55 10.25 -2.73
N LEU A 35 22.70 9.52 -2.00
CA LEU A 35 21.96 8.35 -2.49
C LEU A 35 20.62 8.70 -3.15
N ILE A 36 20.12 9.92 -2.99
CA ILE A 36 18.91 10.37 -3.70
C ILE A 36 19.32 10.78 -5.12
N ALA A 37 19.55 9.77 -5.97
CA ALA A 37 19.96 9.96 -7.36
C ALA A 37 18.85 10.56 -8.23
N ARG A 38 17.59 10.51 -7.76
CA ARG A 38 16.44 11.02 -8.50
C ARG A 38 15.36 11.57 -7.57
N TRP A 39 15.08 12.86 -7.72
CA TRP A 39 14.00 13.58 -7.06
C TRP A 39 12.76 13.54 -7.97
N LEU A 40 11.66 12.92 -7.51
CA LEU A 40 10.49 12.65 -8.36
C LEU A 40 9.21 13.40 -7.96
N CYS A 41 9.21 14.09 -6.81
CA CYS A 41 8.09 14.92 -6.38
C CYS A 41 8.53 16.39 -6.37
N THR A 42 8.02 17.19 -7.31
CA THR A 42 8.38 18.61 -7.42
C THR A 42 7.69 19.48 -6.38
N GLU A 43 6.68 18.95 -5.69
CA GLU A 43 5.89 19.65 -4.68
C GLU A 43 5.44 18.68 -3.58
N LYS A 44 5.34 19.16 -2.35
CA LYS A 44 4.69 18.42 -1.28
C LYS A 44 3.19 18.42 -1.57
N ILE A 45 2.58 17.25 -1.61
CA ILE A 45 1.11 17.16 -1.64
C ILE A 45 0.65 17.41 -0.20
N ASP A 46 -0.24 18.38 0.00
CA ASP A 46 -0.89 18.57 1.30
C ASP A 46 -2.09 17.64 1.41
N GLY A 47 -1.84 16.42 1.89
CA GLY A 47 -2.82 15.37 2.06
C GLY A 47 -2.74 14.67 3.43
N THR A 48 -3.43 13.54 3.53
CA THR A 48 -3.45 12.70 4.72
C THR A 48 -2.75 11.37 4.41
N ASN A 49 -1.73 11.02 5.20
CA ASN A 49 -1.05 9.73 5.08
C ASN A 49 -2.02 8.58 5.35
N ILE A 50 -2.13 7.67 4.38
CA ILE A 50 -2.96 6.47 4.44
C ILE A 50 -2.08 5.24 4.21
N ARG A 51 -2.42 4.15 4.89
CA ARG A 51 -1.97 2.79 4.58
C ARG A 51 -3.19 1.97 4.17
N VAL A 52 -3.12 1.34 3.01
CA VAL A 52 -4.11 0.37 2.54
C VAL A 52 -3.53 -1.02 2.70
N SER A 53 -4.17 -1.89 3.48
CA SER A 53 -3.65 -3.21 3.85
C SER A 53 -4.53 -4.31 3.29
N LEU A 54 -3.95 -5.23 2.53
CA LEU A 54 -4.51 -6.54 2.25
C LEU A 54 -3.91 -7.53 3.26
N GLU A 55 -4.71 -7.96 4.23
CA GLU A 55 -4.27 -8.74 5.38
C GLU A 55 -5.30 -9.84 5.74
N PRO A 56 -4.91 -10.94 6.39
CA PRO A 56 -5.86 -11.95 6.85
C PRO A 56 -6.66 -11.44 8.06
N GLU A 57 -7.94 -11.80 8.13
CA GLU A 57 -8.89 -11.30 9.14
C GLU A 57 -8.54 -11.70 10.59
N GLY A 58 -7.93 -12.87 10.77
CA GLY A 58 -7.69 -13.50 12.08
C GLY A 58 -6.43 -13.07 12.84
N LEU A 59 -5.84 -11.92 12.54
CA LEU A 59 -4.64 -11.44 13.24
C LEU A 59 -4.97 -10.32 14.23
N ASP A 60 -4.41 -10.40 15.44
CA ASP A 60 -4.59 -9.34 16.43
C ASP A 60 -3.77 -8.06 16.10
N ALA A 61 -4.08 -6.97 16.80
CA ALA A 61 -3.44 -5.66 16.64
C ALA A 61 -1.94 -5.64 17.00
N ARG A 62 -1.38 -6.75 17.52
CA ARG A 62 0.04 -6.90 17.89
C ARG A 62 0.79 -7.87 16.98
N GLY A 63 0.10 -8.48 16.01
CA GLY A 63 0.70 -9.45 15.10
C GLY A 63 0.96 -10.82 15.70
N SER A 64 0.38 -11.14 16.85
CA SER A 64 0.39 -12.50 17.33
C SER A 64 -0.75 -13.27 16.65
N ALA A 65 -0.38 -14.29 15.89
CA ALA A 65 -1.31 -15.35 15.58
C ALA A 65 -1.81 -15.98 16.88
N VAL A 66 -3.07 -16.41 16.88
CA VAL A 66 -3.48 -17.46 17.79
C VAL A 66 -2.73 -18.73 17.38
N GLY A 67 -1.58 -18.97 18.03
CA GLY A 67 -0.72 -20.14 17.81
C GLY A 67 0.46 -19.89 16.85
N ASP A 68 1.66 -20.25 17.29
CA ASP A 68 2.92 -20.03 16.61
C ASP A 68 2.99 -20.73 15.22
N SER A 69 3.16 -19.92 14.15
CA SER A 69 3.82 -20.21 12.85
C SER A 69 3.08 -19.58 11.65
N TRP A 70 3.83 -18.89 10.77
CA TRP A 70 3.34 -18.34 9.50
C TRP A 70 2.72 -19.38 8.54
N GLU A 71 3.12 -20.66 8.66
CA GLU A 71 2.49 -21.74 7.89
C GLU A 71 1.03 -21.98 8.29
N LYS A 72 0.67 -21.69 9.55
CA LYS A 72 -0.72 -21.76 10.02
C LYS A 72 -1.53 -20.53 9.64
N ILE A 73 -0.91 -19.35 9.58
CA ILE A 73 -1.56 -18.09 9.17
C ILE A 73 -1.97 -18.13 7.69
N ARG A 74 -1.18 -18.80 6.85
CA ARG A 74 -1.50 -19.03 5.42
C ARG A 74 -2.83 -19.77 5.20
N LEU A 75 -3.30 -20.48 6.22
CA LEU A 75 -4.55 -21.23 6.26
C LEU A 75 -5.63 -20.58 7.16
N ALA A 76 -5.31 -19.49 7.85
CA ALA A 76 -6.14 -18.91 8.91
C ALA A 76 -6.96 -17.71 8.41
N GLY A 77 -8.10 -18.00 7.81
CA GLY A 77 -9.21 -17.06 7.66
C GLY A 77 -9.27 -16.29 6.33
N PRO A 78 -10.40 -15.60 6.09
CA PRO A 78 -10.58 -14.81 4.87
C PRO A 78 -9.63 -13.60 4.87
N TRP A 79 -9.30 -13.14 3.65
CA TRP A 79 -8.54 -11.90 3.45
C TRP A 79 -9.47 -10.70 3.49
N VAL A 80 -9.01 -9.60 4.09
CA VAL A 80 -9.74 -8.35 4.21
C VAL A 80 -8.88 -7.17 3.77
N VAL A 81 -9.53 -6.08 3.39
CA VAL A 81 -8.87 -4.78 3.19
C VAL A 81 -9.13 -3.90 4.40
N ARG A 82 -8.08 -3.28 4.92
CA ARG A 82 -8.18 -2.31 6.01
C ARG A 82 -7.44 -1.04 5.69
N PHE A 83 -7.98 0.07 6.17
CA PHE A 83 -7.45 1.41 5.95
C PHE A 83 -6.97 1.98 7.27
N TYR A 84 -5.76 2.52 7.27
CA TYR A 84 -5.14 3.10 8.45
C TYR A 84 -4.61 4.49 8.13
N GLY A 85 -4.72 5.41 9.07
CA GLY A 85 -4.04 6.70 8.99
C GLY A 85 -2.55 6.59 9.35
N ARG A 86 -1.91 7.73 9.62
CA ARG A 86 -0.49 7.79 10.03
C ARG A 86 -0.15 6.88 11.21
N THR A 87 -1.06 6.74 12.17
CA THR A 87 -0.97 5.80 13.29
C THR A 87 -2.23 4.93 13.31
N ASP A 88 -2.20 3.79 14.00
CA ASP A 88 -3.36 2.87 14.03
C ASP A 88 -4.58 3.44 14.78
N LYS A 89 -4.37 4.50 15.57
CA LYS A 89 -5.43 5.22 16.28
C LYS A 89 -5.97 6.42 15.50
N ALA A 90 -5.29 6.82 14.42
CA ALA A 90 -5.68 7.97 13.64
C ALA A 90 -7.07 7.73 13.02
N GLN A 91 -7.98 8.67 13.23
CA GLN A 91 -9.30 8.63 12.64
C GLN A 91 -9.23 9.24 11.23
N THR A 92 -9.80 8.53 10.25
CA THR A 92 -9.93 8.99 8.88
C THR A 92 -11.35 9.54 8.68
N PRO A 93 -11.51 10.76 8.13
CA PRO A 93 -12.83 11.29 7.79
C PRO A 93 -13.63 10.36 6.87
N ASP A 94 -14.95 10.25 7.08
CA ASP A 94 -15.84 9.31 6.39
C ASP A 94 -15.75 9.42 4.86
N PHE A 95 -15.71 10.63 4.31
CA PHE A 95 -15.64 10.83 2.87
C PHE A 95 -14.32 10.30 2.24
N ILE A 96 -13.21 10.29 3.00
CA ILE A 96 -11.95 9.66 2.56
C ILE A 96 -12.10 8.15 2.65
N GLN A 97 -12.71 7.65 3.74
CA GLN A 97 -12.97 6.23 3.95
C GLN A 97 -13.82 5.64 2.82
N GLU A 98 -14.92 6.29 2.44
CA GLU A 98 -15.79 5.90 1.33
C GLU A 98 -15.03 5.83 -0.01
N TYR A 99 -14.21 6.84 -0.31
CA TYR A 99 -13.36 6.83 -1.49
C TYR A 99 -12.38 5.65 -1.50
N LEU A 100 -11.73 5.40 -0.36
CA LEU A 100 -10.75 4.33 -0.22
C LEU A 100 -11.41 2.94 -0.37
N GLU A 101 -12.58 2.73 0.22
CA GLU A 101 -13.34 1.48 0.10
C GLU A 101 -13.78 1.21 -1.34
N ALA A 102 -14.24 2.23 -2.06
CA ALA A 102 -14.62 2.09 -3.48
C ALA A 102 -13.40 1.83 -4.40
N THR A 103 -12.26 2.47 -4.08
CA THR A 103 -11.04 2.38 -4.88
C THR A 103 -10.32 1.05 -4.68
N PHE A 104 -10.14 0.64 -3.44
CA PHE A 104 -9.32 -0.50 -3.03
C PHE A 104 -10.16 -1.66 -2.51
N ALA A 105 -11.19 -2.01 -3.26
CA ALA A 105 -12.00 -3.19 -2.95
C ALA A 105 -11.15 -4.46 -2.88
N LEU A 106 -11.58 -5.43 -2.07
CA LEU A 106 -10.83 -6.66 -1.79
C LEU A 106 -10.46 -7.42 -3.05
N ASP A 107 -11.40 -7.52 -3.99
CA ASP A 107 -11.19 -8.11 -5.30
C ASP A 107 -10.14 -7.35 -6.13
N LYS A 108 -10.10 -6.03 -6.08
CA LYS A 108 -9.07 -5.27 -6.80
C LYS A 108 -7.69 -5.50 -6.20
N LEU A 109 -7.54 -5.47 -4.87
CA LEU A 109 -6.23 -5.65 -4.25
C LEU A 109 -5.67 -7.08 -4.38
N LYS A 110 -6.51 -8.11 -4.34
CA LYS A 110 -6.05 -9.49 -4.54
C LYS A 110 -5.43 -9.72 -5.92
N GLN A 111 -5.75 -8.89 -6.92
CA GLN A 111 -5.11 -8.94 -8.25
C GLN A 111 -3.62 -8.55 -8.23
N LEU A 112 -3.12 -7.97 -7.14
CA LEU A 112 -1.70 -7.66 -6.97
C LEU A 112 -0.87 -8.89 -6.63
N TRP A 113 -1.49 -10.00 -6.20
CA TRP A 113 -0.78 -11.24 -5.97
C TRP A 113 -0.23 -11.82 -7.25
N GLN A 114 1.03 -12.24 -7.18
CA GLN A 114 1.74 -12.83 -8.30
C GLN A 114 1.75 -14.36 -8.18
N GLY A 115 1.75 -15.02 -9.32
CA GLY A 115 1.94 -16.46 -9.42
C GLY A 115 3.42 -16.84 -9.36
N ARG A 116 3.69 -18.15 -9.32
CA ARG A 116 5.07 -18.64 -9.49
C ARG A 116 5.56 -18.30 -10.89
N ARG A 117 6.75 -17.68 -11.02
CA ARG A 117 7.35 -17.36 -12.32
C ARG A 117 7.54 -18.57 -13.24
N SER A 118 7.72 -19.76 -12.67
CA SER A 118 7.83 -21.01 -13.43
C SER A 118 6.49 -21.62 -13.83
N CYS A 119 5.36 -20.98 -13.51
CA CYS A 119 4.04 -21.49 -13.83
C CYS A 119 3.77 -21.31 -15.33
N THR A 120 3.59 -22.42 -16.05
CA THR A 120 3.32 -22.43 -17.49
C THR A 120 1.93 -21.88 -17.87
N ARG A 121 1.02 -21.70 -16.90
CA ARG A 121 -0.34 -21.20 -17.13
C ARG A 121 -0.46 -19.68 -17.05
N CYS A 122 0.24 -19.05 -16.09
CA CYS A 122 0.15 -17.62 -15.83
C CYS A 122 1.48 -16.87 -16.02
N ASP A 123 2.59 -17.56 -16.25
CA ASP A 123 3.94 -16.98 -16.41
C ASP A 123 4.32 -15.98 -15.28
N GLY A 124 3.89 -16.29 -14.06
CA GLY A 124 4.09 -15.45 -12.88
C GLY A 124 3.09 -14.31 -12.69
N ALA A 125 2.22 -14.01 -13.66
CA ALA A 125 1.21 -12.94 -13.52
C ALA A 125 0.13 -13.25 -12.46
N GLY A 126 0.02 -14.52 -12.05
CA GLY A 126 -1.00 -14.97 -11.09
C GLY A 126 -2.40 -15.00 -11.67
N ARG A 127 -2.55 -14.76 -12.98
CA ARG A 127 -3.83 -14.75 -13.69
C ARG A 127 -3.81 -15.78 -14.80
N GLU A 128 -4.85 -16.60 -14.88
CA GLU A 128 -5.05 -17.51 -16.00
C GLU A 128 -5.91 -16.82 -17.07
N ASP A 129 -5.28 -16.33 -18.13
CA ASP A 129 -5.98 -15.94 -19.35
C ASP A 129 -6.15 -17.15 -20.31
N SER A 130 -5.61 -18.31 -19.92
CA SER A 130 -5.34 -19.46 -20.79
C SER A 130 -6.43 -20.56 -20.74
N GLY A 131 -7.62 -20.24 -21.27
CA GLY A 131 -8.46 -21.27 -21.92
C GLY A 131 -9.66 -21.87 -21.16
N GLN A 132 -10.16 -21.26 -20.08
CA GLN A 132 -11.50 -21.60 -19.60
C GLN A 132 -12.58 -21.15 -20.60
N PRO A 133 -13.66 -21.92 -20.84
CA PRO A 133 -14.76 -21.46 -21.69
C PRO A 133 -15.32 -20.13 -21.18
N ALA A 134 -15.44 -19.14 -22.06
CA ALA A 134 -15.94 -17.79 -21.77
C ALA A 134 -17.26 -17.76 -20.97
N ILE A 135 -18.04 -18.85 -20.98
CA ILE A 135 -19.31 -18.97 -20.27
C ILE A 135 -19.16 -19.14 -18.74
N LEU A 136 -18.06 -19.72 -18.25
CA LEU A 136 -17.74 -19.80 -16.82
C LEU A 136 -17.11 -18.49 -16.32
N SER A 137 -16.47 -17.79 -17.25
CA SER A 137 -15.82 -16.49 -17.10
C SER A 137 -16.82 -15.34 -16.89
N GLN A 138 -18.05 -15.47 -17.43
CA GLN A 138 -19.12 -14.45 -17.34
C GLN A 138 -19.96 -14.52 -16.06
N LEU A 139 -19.85 -15.59 -15.25
CA LEU A 139 -20.68 -15.79 -14.04
C LEU A 139 -19.96 -15.53 -12.72
N ALA A 140 -18.66 -15.23 -12.76
CA ALA A 140 -17.87 -15.06 -11.55
C ALA A 140 -17.45 -13.60 -11.37
N GLU A 141 -18.41 -12.69 -11.23
CA GLU A 141 -18.05 -11.44 -10.56
C GLU A 141 -17.73 -11.69 -9.08
N PRO A 142 -16.66 -11.09 -8.52
CA PRO A 142 -15.63 -10.30 -9.18
C PRO A 142 -14.30 -11.09 -9.42
N PHE A 143 -14.30 -12.42 -9.30
CA PHE A 143 -13.06 -13.18 -9.11
C PHE A 143 -12.93 -14.54 -9.84
N PRO A 144 -12.93 -14.64 -11.19
CA PRO A 144 -12.79 -15.94 -11.85
C PRO A 144 -11.36 -16.38 -12.22
N TYR A 145 -10.29 -15.61 -12.01
CA TYR A 145 -9.05 -15.84 -12.78
C TYR A 145 -7.74 -15.96 -12.00
N ALA A 146 -7.75 -16.04 -10.67
CA ALA A 146 -6.50 -16.31 -9.97
C ALA A 146 -5.98 -17.70 -10.32
N CYS A 147 -4.76 -17.78 -10.83
CA CYS A 147 -4.05 -19.04 -10.99
C CYS A 147 -3.99 -19.74 -9.63
N ASP A 148 -4.26 -21.04 -9.59
CA ASP A 148 -4.10 -21.87 -8.38
C ASP A 148 -2.66 -21.85 -7.82
N CYS A 149 -1.70 -21.43 -8.63
CA CYS A 149 -0.30 -21.25 -8.28
C CYS A 149 -0.04 -19.96 -7.51
N VAL A 150 -1.04 -19.08 -7.40
CA VAL A 150 -0.98 -17.89 -6.56
C VAL A 150 -0.95 -18.32 -5.11
N GLU A 151 0.00 -17.76 -4.40
CA GLU A 151 0.32 -18.10 -3.04
C GLU A 151 0.13 -16.82 -2.21
N PRO A 152 -1.07 -16.59 -1.62
CA PRO A 152 -1.42 -15.30 -1.02
C PRO A 152 -0.43 -14.81 0.04
N TYR A 153 -0.20 -13.50 0.07
CA TYR A 153 0.68 -12.84 1.03
C TYR A 153 0.18 -11.41 1.37
N PRO A 154 0.51 -10.86 2.54
CA PRO A 154 0.13 -9.50 2.89
C PRO A 154 0.74 -8.46 1.95
N ILE A 155 -0.04 -7.42 1.62
CA ILE A 155 0.42 -6.26 0.86
C ILE A 155 -0.04 -5.00 1.59
N THR A 156 0.87 -4.05 1.79
CA THR A 156 0.53 -2.73 2.30
C THR A 156 0.95 -1.67 1.30
N LEU A 157 -0.01 -0.88 0.84
CA LEU A 157 0.19 0.30 0.01
C LEU A 157 0.30 1.52 0.92
N TYR A 158 1.37 2.30 0.75
CA TYR A 158 1.62 3.53 1.47
C TYR A 158 1.46 4.70 0.52
N GLY A 159 0.58 5.62 0.90
CA GLY A 159 0.27 6.76 0.08
C GLY A 159 -0.39 7.88 0.84
N GLU A 160 -0.87 8.83 0.06
CA GLU A 160 -1.46 10.07 0.55
C GLU A 160 -2.81 10.32 -0.11
N ALA A 161 -3.86 10.41 0.68
CA ALA A 161 -5.15 10.89 0.21
C ALA A 161 -5.11 12.41 0.09
N TYR A 162 -5.50 12.95 -1.07
CA TYR A 162 -5.44 14.38 -1.36
C TYR A 162 -6.63 14.81 -2.23
N GLY A 163 -6.97 16.10 -2.21
CA GLY A 163 -8.08 16.65 -2.99
C GLY A 163 -9.01 17.53 -2.16
N ALA A 164 -10.22 17.72 -2.65
CA ALA A 164 -11.20 18.60 -1.99
C ALA A 164 -11.50 18.16 -0.56
N GLY A 165 -11.57 19.13 0.36
CA GLY A 165 -11.83 18.89 1.78
C GLY A 165 -10.62 18.38 2.58
N ILE A 166 -9.47 18.12 1.95
CA ILE A 166 -8.26 17.64 2.61
C ILE A 166 -7.21 18.75 2.62
N HIS A 167 -6.96 19.35 3.78
CA HIS A 167 -5.90 20.36 3.99
C HIS A 167 -5.85 21.52 2.96
N GLY A 168 -6.99 21.89 2.39
CA GLY A 168 -7.05 22.93 1.35
C GLY A 168 -6.66 22.45 -0.06
N GLY A 169 -6.40 21.16 -0.25
CA GLY A 169 -5.98 20.52 -1.50
C GLY A 169 -7.04 20.43 -2.60
N GLY A 170 -8.11 21.23 -2.55
CA GLY A 170 -9.11 21.30 -3.61
C GLY A 170 -8.52 21.71 -4.96
N ASP A 171 -7.48 22.53 -4.95
CA ASP A 171 -6.81 23.01 -6.16
C ASP A 171 -6.05 21.89 -6.91
N TYR A 172 -5.68 20.81 -6.22
CA TYR A 172 -5.04 19.65 -6.85
C TYR A 172 -6.00 18.87 -7.77
N ARG A 173 -7.31 19.06 -7.60
CA ARG A 173 -8.37 18.28 -8.26
C ARG A 173 -9.45 19.21 -8.78
N ARG A 174 -9.35 19.60 -10.06
CA ARG A 174 -10.30 20.51 -10.74
C ARG A 174 -11.74 20.00 -10.74
N ASP A 175 -11.94 18.70 -10.58
CA ASP A 175 -13.25 18.05 -10.47
C ASP A 175 -13.84 18.12 -9.05
N GLY A 176 -13.13 18.73 -8.10
CA GLY A 176 -13.53 18.76 -6.69
C GLY A 176 -13.50 17.39 -6.02
N GLY A 177 -12.84 16.41 -6.64
CA GLY A 177 -12.74 15.05 -6.12
C GLY A 177 -11.57 14.84 -5.17
N ILE A 178 -11.45 13.60 -4.72
CA ILE A 178 -10.31 13.09 -3.94
C ILE A 178 -9.61 12.04 -4.77
N SER A 179 -8.32 11.87 -4.49
CA SER A 179 -7.51 10.82 -5.07
C SER A 179 -6.51 10.30 -4.04
N PHE A 180 -5.84 9.20 -4.37
CA PHE A 180 -4.79 8.61 -3.57
C PHE A 180 -3.50 8.59 -4.38
N ARG A 181 -2.42 9.12 -3.81
CA ARG A 181 -1.09 9.07 -4.39
C ARG A 181 -0.28 7.98 -3.72
N LEU A 182 -0.02 6.89 -4.44
CA LEU A 182 0.88 5.83 -3.99
C LEU A 182 2.33 6.32 -4.05
N PHE A 183 3.14 5.97 -3.04
CA PHE A 183 4.58 6.22 -3.09
C PHE A 183 5.44 5.05 -2.61
N ASP A 184 4.91 4.14 -1.77
CA ASP A 184 5.64 2.94 -1.32
C ASP A 184 4.72 1.72 -1.23
N VAL A 185 5.30 0.53 -1.38
CA VAL A 185 4.60 -0.76 -1.27
C VAL A 185 5.46 -1.75 -0.48
N LEU A 186 4.86 -2.36 0.55
CA LEU A 186 5.46 -3.43 1.34
C LEU A 186 4.76 -4.75 1.05
N VAL A 187 5.53 -5.76 0.69
CA VAL A 187 5.05 -7.10 0.33
C VAL A 187 5.57 -8.13 1.33
N GLY A 188 4.67 -9.01 1.78
CA GLY A 188 4.99 -10.07 2.73
C GLY A 188 5.57 -9.54 4.04
N GLU A 189 5.27 -8.29 4.39
CA GLU A 189 5.74 -7.56 5.58
C GLU A 189 7.27 -7.40 5.69
N LYS A 190 8.00 -7.74 4.63
CA LYS A 190 9.47 -7.83 4.66
C LYS A 190 10.14 -7.12 3.49
N HIS A 191 9.47 -7.06 2.35
CA HIS A 191 10.09 -6.63 1.10
C HIS A 191 9.44 -5.34 0.61
N TRP A 192 10.20 -4.24 0.66
CA TRP A 192 9.84 -3.01 -0.01
C TRP A 192 10.06 -3.16 -1.52
N LEU A 193 9.09 -2.72 -2.32
CA LEU A 193 9.24 -2.70 -3.76
C LEU A 193 10.24 -1.61 -4.19
N THR A 194 10.94 -1.85 -5.31
CA THR A 194 11.68 -0.77 -5.98
C THR A 194 10.71 0.23 -6.60
N TRP A 195 11.18 1.44 -6.85
CA TRP A 195 10.35 2.48 -7.46
C TRP A 195 9.69 2.04 -8.78
N GLU A 196 10.44 1.35 -9.65
CA GLU A 196 9.94 0.85 -10.93
C GLU A 196 8.73 -0.10 -10.72
N ASN A 197 8.79 -0.93 -9.69
CA ASN A 197 7.70 -1.85 -9.35
C ASN A 197 6.53 -1.11 -8.67
N VAL A 198 6.79 -0.06 -7.88
CA VAL A 198 5.72 0.79 -7.32
C VAL A 198 4.94 1.50 -8.44
N VAL A 199 5.64 2.00 -9.46
CA VAL A 199 4.99 2.59 -10.66
C VAL A 199 4.12 1.56 -11.38
N GLY A 200 4.53 0.29 -11.42
CA GLY A 200 3.71 -0.79 -12.02
C GLY A 200 2.46 -1.17 -11.23
N VAL A 201 2.32 -0.71 -9.98
CA VAL A 201 1.12 -0.92 -9.14
C VAL A 201 0.11 0.23 -9.30
N ALA A 202 0.57 1.44 -9.63
CA ALA A 202 -0.24 2.65 -9.76
C ALA A 202 -0.86 2.80 -11.15
#